data_AF-A0A9E1P7N5-F1
#
_entry.id   AF-A0A9E1P7N5-F1
#
_cell.length_a   1.000
_cell.length_b   1.000
_cell.length_c   1.000
_cell.angle_alpha   90.00
_cell.angle_beta   90.00
_cell.angle_gamma   90.00
#
_symmetry.space_group_name_H-M   'P 1'
#
loop_
_entity.id
_entity.type
_entity.pdbx_description
1 polymer ?
#
loop_
_entity_poly.entity_id
_entity_poly.type
_entity_poly.pdbx_seq_one_letter_code
_entity_poly.pdbx_strand_id
1 'polypeptide(L)'
;MPQMHFPIFPSGVRSITSSISFKKEDGKIVYFDWQMPIFTHDEDDIKTFRMFTSQLCVNGNAKQVDIIRAFGVTKNSVLRSVKLFRDKGPEGFYSLESIFLLMAFLALGRVKTIESLRAQAPGEWGKLLGLDRIPEVKTLREKINLLSTGDTAVVWMSDLSSDWMNSEPESAGILLVDGHVRVYNGSQTKLLRQYVARNK
;
A
#
# COMPACT_ATOMS: atom_id res chain seq x y z
N MET A 1 -13.15 16.71 -17.54
CA MET A 1 -12.97 15.91 -18.78
C MET A 1 -12.05 14.75 -18.44
N PRO A 2 -12.42 13.47 -18.69
CA PRO A 2 -11.48 12.37 -18.51
C PRO A 2 -10.41 12.50 -19.58
N GLN A 3 -9.15 12.56 -19.15
CA GLN A 3 -8.00 12.73 -20.01
C GLN A 3 -7.85 11.48 -20.88
N MET A 4 -8.01 11.63 -22.20
CA MET A 4 -7.96 10.53 -23.16
C MET A 4 -6.49 10.13 -23.35
N HIS A 5 -6.01 9.17 -22.57
CA HIS A 5 -4.66 8.63 -22.71
C HIS A 5 -4.58 7.71 -23.92
N PHE A 6 -3.61 7.96 -24.80
CA PHE A 6 -3.36 7.13 -25.98
C PHE A 6 -2.86 5.73 -25.57
N PRO A 7 -3.34 4.65 -26.21
CA PRO A 7 -2.99 3.27 -25.87
C PRO A 7 -1.63 2.87 -26.42
N ILE A 8 -0.57 3.56 -25.97
CA ILE A 8 0.80 3.25 -26.36
C ILE A 8 1.38 2.33 -25.29
N PHE A 9 1.42 1.03 -25.60
CA PHE A 9 2.07 0.03 -24.77
C PHE A 9 3.57 -0.11 -25.14
N PRO A 10 4.47 -0.39 -24.18
CA PRO A 10 5.87 -0.70 -24.49
C PRO A 10 5.99 -1.96 -25.38
N SER A 11 6.95 -2.00 -26.29
CA SER A 11 7.12 -3.14 -27.20
C SER A 11 7.36 -4.45 -26.44
N GLY A 12 6.59 -5.50 -26.77
CA GLY A 12 6.74 -6.85 -26.19
C GLY A 12 5.89 -7.16 -24.95
N VAL A 13 5.01 -6.25 -24.52
CA VAL A 13 4.00 -6.56 -23.50
C VAL A 13 2.81 -7.36 -24.05
N ARG A 14 2.25 -8.23 -23.22
CA ARG A 14 0.95 -8.89 -23.46
C ARG A 14 -0.14 -8.14 -22.70
N SER A 15 -1.20 -7.78 -23.40
CA SER A 15 -2.35 -7.09 -22.78
C SER A 15 -3.19 -8.04 -21.94
N ILE A 16 -3.54 -7.60 -20.73
CA ILE A 16 -4.57 -8.23 -19.89
C ILE A 16 -5.92 -7.56 -20.20
N THR A 17 -5.94 -6.23 -20.22
CA THR A 17 -7.09 -5.40 -20.59
C THR A 17 -6.66 -4.26 -21.53
N SER A 18 -7.54 -3.31 -21.81
CA SER A 18 -7.23 -2.13 -22.62
C SER A 18 -6.28 -1.14 -21.95
N SER A 19 -6.12 -1.19 -20.63
CA SER A 19 -5.20 -0.35 -19.86
C SER A 19 -4.09 -1.14 -19.18
N ILE A 20 -4.34 -2.40 -18.80
CA ILE A 20 -3.35 -3.22 -18.08
C ILE A 20 -2.66 -4.19 -19.03
N SER A 21 -1.33 -4.23 -18.94
CA SER A 21 -0.49 -5.20 -19.64
C SER A 21 0.58 -5.79 -18.73
N PHE A 22 1.25 -6.84 -19.17
CA PHE A 22 2.41 -7.40 -18.48
C PHE A 22 3.54 -7.75 -19.46
N LYS A 23 4.78 -7.71 -19.00
CA LYS A 23 5.96 -8.19 -19.71
C LYS A 23 6.64 -9.27 -18.87
N LYS A 24 7.16 -10.30 -19.54
CA LYS A 24 8.10 -11.25 -18.95
C LYS A 24 9.50 -10.87 -19.38
N GLU A 25 10.38 -10.59 -18.43
CA GLU A 25 11.76 -10.16 -18.69
C GLU A 25 12.64 -10.65 -17.53
N ASP A 26 13.76 -11.30 -17.85
CA ASP A 26 14.76 -11.79 -16.88
C ASP A 26 14.20 -12.61 -15.70
N GLY A 27 13.24 -13.50 -15.98
CA GLY A 27 12.59 -14.34 -14.96
C GLY A 27 11.62 -13.58 -14.05
N LYS A 28 11.26 -12.34 -14.41
CA LYS A 28 10.31 -11.50 -13.68
C LYS A 28 9.10 -11.17 -14.55
N ILE A 29 7.96 -11.01 -13.89
CA ILE A 29 6.72 -10.50 -14.47
C ILE A 29 6.53 -9.07 -13.99
N VAL A 30 6.56 -8.12 -14.92
CA VAL A 30 6.28 -6.70 -14.67
C VAL A 30 4.90 -6.36 -15.23
N TYR A 31 4.05 -5.78 -14.40
CA TYR A 31 2.72 -5.31 -14.79
C TYR A 31 2.77 -3.81 -15.02
N PHE A 32 2.08 -3.37 -16.07
CA PHE A 32 2.00 -1.98 -16.47
C PHE A 32 0.54 -1.54 -16.51
N ASP A 33 0.28 -0.36 -15.96
CA ASP A 33 -0.89 0.43 -16.32
C ASP A 33 -0.44 1.42 -17.38
N TRP A 34 -0.89 1.19 -18.62
CA TRP A 34 -0.36 1.81 -19.83
C TRP A 34 1.15 1.59 -19.98
N GLN A 35 1.96 2.61 -19.67
CA GLN A 35 3.42 2.58 -19.72
C GLN A 35 4.07 2.53 -18.34
N MET A 36 3.29 2.74 -17.27
CA MET A 36 3.80 2.86 -15.92
C MET A 36 3.88 1.49 -15.27
N PRO A 37 5.07 1.04 -14.80
CA PRO A 37 5.16 -0.18 -14.03
C PRO A 37 4.42 -0.01 -12.71
N ILE A 38 3.42 -0.85 -12.47
CA ILE A 38 2.59 -0.82 -11.27
C ILE A 38 2.93 -1.95 -10.30
N PHE A 39 3.53 -3.04 -10.79
CA PHE A 39 3.83 -4.21 -9.97
C PHE A 39 4.91 -5.08 -10.61
N THR A 40 5.71 -5.78 -9.81
CA THR A 40 6.69 -6.75 -10.29
C THR A 40 6.84 -7.90 -9.31
N HIS A 41 6.99 -9.11 -9.83
CA HIS A 41 7.34 -10.31 -9.05
C HIS A 41 8.11 -11.31 -9.89
N ASP A 42 8.74 -12.29 -9.25
CA ASP A 42 9.44 -13.38 -9.94
C ASP A 42 8.42 -14.31 -10.62
N GLU A 43 8.76 -14.85 -11.79
CA GLU A 43 7.86 -15.69 -12.59
C GLU A 43 7.37 -16.93 -11.83
N ASP A 44 8.21 -17.46 -10.95
CA ASP A 44 7.92 -18.64 -10.13
C ASP A 44 7.11 -18.31 -8.85
N ASP A 45 6.90 -17.03 -8.53
CA ASP A 45 6.15 -16.60 -7.35
C ASP A 45 4.64 -16.66 -7.59
N ILE A 46 4.10 -17.88 -7.46
CA ILE A 46 2.68 -18.19 -7.64
C ILE A 46 1.80 -17.50 -6.60
N LYS A 47 2.29 -17.33 -5.36
CA LYS A 47 1.50 -16.74 -4.26
C LYS A 47 1.25 -15.27 -4.54
N THR A 48 2.28 -14.56 -4.97
CA THR A 48 2.19 -13.16 -5.38
C THR A 48 1.37 -12.97 -6.64
N PHE A 49 1.58 -13.82 -7.64
CA PHE A 49 0.75 -13.84 -8.85
C PHE A 49 -0.74 -13.91 -8.48
N ARG A 50 -1.11 -14.86 -7.62
CA ARG A 50 -2.50 -15.05 -7.15
C ARG A 50 -3.02 -13.84 -6.39
N MET A 51 -2.22 -13.26 -5.50
CA MET A 51 -2.61 -12.06 -4.75
C MET A 51 -2.87 -10.88 -5.69
N PHE A 52 -1.92 -10.55 -6.56
CA PHE A 52 -2.00 -9.33 -7.38
C PHE A 52 -3.10 -9.43 -8.43
N THR A 53 -3.21 -10.58 -9.12
CA THR A 53 -4.29 -10.80 -10.08
C THR A 53 -5.67 -10.79 -9.40
N SER A 54 -5.77 -11.25 -8.15
CA SER A 54 -7.00 -11.14 -7.36
C SER A 54 -7.33 -9.69 -7.01
N GLN A 55 -6.32 -8.90 -6.64
CA GLN A 55 -6.46 -7.47 -6.38
C GLN A 55 -6.92 -6.70 -7.62
N LEU A 56 -6.38 -7.02 -8.80
CA LEU A 56 -6.84 -6.43 -10.07
C LEU A 56 -8.32 -6.72 -10.32
N CYS A 57 -8.77 -7.94 -10.02
CA CYS A 57 -10.17 -8.32 -10.18
C CYS A 57 -11.11 -7.63 -9.19
N VAL A 58 -10.71 -7.52 -7.93
CA VAL A 58 -11.55 -6.89 -6.89
C VAL A 58 -11.61 -5.37 -7.06
N ASN A 59 -10.51 -4.74 -7.52
CA ASN A 59 -10.49 -3.30 -7.81
C ASN A 59 -11.25 -2.91 -9.10
N GLY A 60 -11.75 -3.88 -9.87
CA GLY A 60 -12.46 -3.63 -11.14
C GLY A 60 -11.55 -3.33 -12.33
N ASN A 61 -10.23 -3.47 -12.17
CA ASN A 61 -9.26 -3.18 -13.22
C ASN A 61 -9.17 -4.28 -14.30
N ALA A 62 -9.50 -5.52 -13.93
CA ALA A 62 -9.54 -6.66 -14.84
C ALA A 62 -10.68 -7.63 -14.46
N LYS A 63 -11.30 -8.31 -15.42
CA LYS A 63 -12.22 -9.41 -15.12
C LYS A 63 -11.43 -10.70 -14.89
N GLN A 64 -12.00 -11.63 -14.14
CA GLN A 64 -11.37 -12.94 -13.91
C GLN A 64 -11.10 -13.69 -15.23
N VAL A 65 -11.96 -13.52 -16.23
CA VAL A 65 -11.78 -14.08 -17.58
C VAL A 65 -10.58 -13.50 -18.31
N ASP A 66 -10.21 -12.26 -18.03
CA ASP A 66 -9.05 -11.59 -18.64
C ASP A 66 -7.76 -12.22 -18.11
N ILE A 67 -7.71 -12.49 -16.80
CA ILE A 67 -6.57 -13.19 -16.16
C ILE A 67 -6.42 -14.61 -16.71
N ILE A 68 -7.52 -15.35 -16.82
CA ILE A 68 -7.53 -16.72 -17.36
C ILE A 68 -6.95 -16.73 -18.78
N ARG A 69 -7.38 -15.80 -19.63
CA ARG A 69 -6.94 -15.72 -21.03
C ARG A 69 -5.50 -15.24 -21.16
N ALA A 70 -5.11 -14.22 -20.41
CA ALA A 70 -3.79 -13.60 -20.50
C ALA A 70 -2.66 -14.53 -20.01
N PHE A 71 -2.91 -15.30 -18.95
CA PHE A 71 -1.90 -16.15 -18.29
C PHE A 71 -2.08 -17.64 -18.53
N GLY A 72 -3.18 -18.09 -19.15
CA GLY A 72 -3.42 -19.51 -19.41
C GLY A 72 -3.66 -20.33 -18.13
N VAL A 73 -4.13 -19.70 -17.06
CA VAL A 73 -4.36 -20.33 -15.75
C VAL A 73 -5.76 -20.90 -15.62
N THR A 74 -5.94 -21.92 -14.78
CA THR A 74 -7.25 -22.58 -14.62
C THR A 74 -8.28 -21.67 -13.95
N LYS A 75 -9.54 -21.75 -14.42
CA LYS A 75 -10.68 -21.00 -13.85
C LYS A 75 -10.83 -21.19 -12.33
N ASN A 76 -10.67 -22.42 -11.85
CA ASN A 76 -10.79 -22.75 -10.43
C ASN A 76 -9.70 -22.09 -9.57
N SER A 77 -8.47 -21.98 -10.08
CA SER A 77 -7.38 -21.30 -9.38
C SER A 77 -7.67 -19.80 -9.20
N VAL A 78 -8.16 -19.14 -10.25
CA VAL A 78 -8.52 -17.71 -10.21
C VAL A 78 -9.70 -17.47 -9.28
N LEU A 79 -10.78 -18.27 -9.38
CA LEU A 79 -11.95 -18.15 -8.52
C LEU A 79 -11.60 -18.29 -7.03
N ARG A 80 -10.79 -19.30 -6.67
CA ARG A 80 -10.37 -19.51 -5.27
C ARG A 80 -9.52 -18.36 -4.75
N SER A 81 -8.57 -17.88 -5.55
CA SER A 81 -7.68 -16.79 -5.15
C SER A 81 -8.43 -15.47 -4.99
N VAL A 82 -9.36 -15.17 -5.91
CA VAL A 82 -10.21 -13.98 -5.84
C VAL A 82 -11.17 -14.06 -4.67
N LYS A 83 -11.74 -15.24 -4.40
CA LYS A 83 -12.58 -15.45 -3.21
C LYS A 83 -11.77 -15.21 -1.93
N LEU A 84 -10.57 -15.79 -1.83
CA LEU A 84 -9.67 -15.59 -0.68
C LEU A 84 -9.36 -14.10 -0.48
N PHE A 85 -9.08 -13.37 -1.54
CA PHE A 85 -8.84 -11.92 -1.48
C PHE A 85 -10.10 -11.12 -1.13
N ARG A 86 -11.31 -11.54 -1.53
CA ARG A 86 -12.55 -10.88 -1.12
C ARG A 86 -12.84 -11.10 0.36
N ASP A 87 -12.69 -12.34 0.82
CA ASP A 87 -13.09 -12.75 2.17
C ASP A 87 -12.09 -12.25 3.23
N LYS A 88 -10.79 -12.30 2.93
CA LYS A 88 -9.71 -11.98 3.87
C LYS A 88 -8.87 -10.79 3.42
N GLY A 89 -9.22 -10.12 2.32
CA GLY A 89 -8.35 -9.10 1.75
C GLY A 89 -6.96 -9.66 1.41
N PRO A 90 -5.93 -8.81 1.46
CA PRO A 90 -4.55 -9.25 1.42
C PRO A 90 -4.13 -10.10 2.64
N GLU A 91 -4.94 -10.22 3.70
CA GLU A 91 -4.62 -11.00 4.92
C GLU A 91 -4.70 -12.49 4.67
N GLY A 92 -5.48 -12.89 3.66
CA GLY A 92 -5.43 -14.24 3.13
C GLY A 92 -4.06 -14.62 2.55
N PHE A 93 -3.19 -13.62 2.31
CA PHE A 93 -1.86 -13.79 1.74
C PHE A 93 -0.73 -13.38 2.72
N TYR A 94 -0.98 -12.41 3.60
CA TYR A 94 -0.05 -11.92 4.64
C TYR A 94 -0.67 -12.05 6.04
N SER A 95 -0.03 -12.79 6.95
CA SER A 95 -0.55 -12.96 8.30
C SER A 95 -0.36 -11.69 9.15
N LEU A 96 -1.06 -11.61 10.29
CA LEU A 96 -0.96 -10.47 11.21
C LEU A 96 0.48 -10.31 11.71
N GLU A 97 1.12 -11.42 12.06
CA GLU A 97 2.50 -11.49 12.53
C GLU A 97 3.45 -10.95 11.47
N SER A 98 3.23 -11.30 10.19
CA SER A 98 4.02 -10.78 9.07
C SER A 98 3.89 -9.26 8.95
N ILE A 99 2.70 -8.69 9.15
CA ILE A 99 2.48 -7.23 9.09
C ILE A 99 3.19 -6.51 10.24
N PHE A 100 3.09 -7.02 11.47
CA PHE A 100 3.79 -6.44 12.62
C PHE A 100 5.31 -6.51 12.48
N LEU A 101 5.84 -7.68 12.09
CA LEU A 101 7.28 -7.85 11.84
C LEU A 101 7.77 -6.95 10.71
N LEU A 102 6.98 -6.79 9.64
CA LEU A 102 7.30 -5.85 8.57
C LEU A 102 7.40 -4.42 9.11
N MET A 103 6.42 -3.94 9.90
CA MET A 103 6.48 -2.60 10.47
C MET A 103 7.70 -2.40 11.36
N ALA A 104 8.05 -3.41 12.17
CA ALA A 104 9.26 -3.38 13.00
C ALA A 104 10.53 -3.30 12.15
N PHE A 105 10.65 -4.12 11.10
CA PHE A 105 11.82 -4.07 10.22
C PHE A 105 11.90 -2.78 9.41
N LEU A 106 10.78 -2.21 8.96
CA LEU A 106 10.76 -0.91 8.29
C LEU A 106 11.24 0.20 9.23
N ALA A 107 10.82 0.17 10.50
CA ALA A 107 11.31 1.10 11.52
C ALA A 107 12.82 0.95 11.75
N LEU A 108 13.32 -0.29 11.90
CA LEU A 108 14.74 -0.58 12.07
C LEU A 108 15.58 -0.20 10.85
N GLY A 109 15.05 -0.45 9.65
CA GLY A 109 15.65 -0.06 8.36
C GLY A 109 15.52 1.42 8.04
N ARG A 110 14.98 2.24 8.96
CA ARG A 110 14.76 3.69 8.81
C ARG A 110 13.89 4.07 7.60
N VAL A 111 12.97 3.20 7.20
CA VAL A 111 11.93 3.52 6.21
C VAL A 111 10.81 4.29 6.91
N LYS A 112 10.91 5.62 6.88
CA LYS A 112 10.10 6.53 7.73
C LYS A 112 8.63 6.64 7.34
N THR A 113 8.26 6.30 6.11
CA THR A 113 6.89 6.40 5.62
C THR A 113 6.49 5.16 4.84
N ILE A 114 5.20 4.84 4.84
CA ILE A 114 4.65 3.73 4.06
C ILE A 114 4.86 4.00 2.56
N GLU A 115 4.80 5.25 2.10
CA GLU A 115 5.06 5.63 0.71
C GLU A 115 6.45 5.24 0.23
N SER A 116 7.47 5.34 1.10
CA SER A 116 8.84 4.96 0.78
C SER A 116 9.00 3.47 0.46
N LEU A 117 8.01 2.63 0.78
CA LEU A 117 7.98 1.22 0.40
C LEU A 117 8.00 1.01 -1.12
N ARG A 118 7.50 1.97 -1.92
CA ARG A 118 7.54 1.88 -3.39
C ARG A 118 8.96 1.84 -3.95
N ALA A 119 9.91 2.40 -3.21
CA ALA A 119 11.32 2.42 -3.59
C ALA A 119 12.10 1.20 -3.06
N GLN A 120 11.46 0.34 -2.26
CA GLN A 120 12.07 -0.85 -1.69
C GLN A 120 11.87 -2.05 -2.62
N ALA A 121 12.86 -2.94 -2.70
CA ALA A 121 12.73 -4.20 -3.43
C ALA A 121 11.86 -5.18 -2.63
N PRO A 122 10.61 -5.50 -3.06
CA PRO A 122 9.68 -6.21 -2.20
C PRO A 122 10.13 -7.65 -1.86
N GLY A 123 10.87 -8.30 -2.76
CA GLY A 123 11.40 -9.65 -2.56
C GLY A 123 12.50 -9.72 -1.49
N GLU A 124 13.42 -8.74 -1.46
CA GLU A 124 14.49 -8.72 -0.45
C GLU A 124 13.95 -8.57 0.97
N TRP A 125 12.93 -7.73 1.13
CA TRP A 125 12.22 -7.60 2.40
C TRP A 125 11.35 -8.81 2.72
N GLY A 126 10.85 -9.52 1.70
CA GLY A 126 10.14 -10.79 1.87
C GLY A 126 11.01 -11.85 2.53
N LYS A 127 12.25 -12.01 2.07
CA LYS A 127 13.22 -12.98 2.61
C LYS A 127 13.40 -12.83 4.13
N LEU A 128 13.43 -11.60 4.64
CA LEU A 128 13.52 -11.32 6.09
C LEU A 128 12.33 -11.86 6.90
N LEU A 129 11.17 -11.95 6.27
CA LEU A 129 9.91 -12.39 6.88
C LEU A 129 9.58 -13.87 6.59
N GLY A 130 10.43 -14.58 5.85
CA GLY A 130 10.10 -15.91 5.33
C GLY A 130 8.95 -15.88 4.32
N LEU A 131 8.79 -14.77 3.61
CA LEU A 131 7.79 -14.57 2.57
C LEU A 131 8.49 -14.39 1.22
N ASP A 132 7.79 -14.72 0.14
CA ASP A 132 8.33 -14.44 -1.20
C ASP A 132 8.51 -12.93 -1.43
N ARG A 133 7.64 -12.10 -0.82
CA ARG A 133 7.72 -10.64 -0.83
C ARG A 133 6.92 -9.99 0.30
N ILE A 134 7.11 -8.68 0.48
CA ILE A 134 6.25 -7.83 1.32
C ILE A 134 5.02 -7.27 0.57
N PRO A 135 3.96 -6.88 1.29
CA PRO A 135 2.82 -6.15 0.73
C PRO A 135 3.21 -4.81 0.07
N GLU A 136 2.41 -4.38 -0.91
CA GLU A 136 2.52 -3.02 -1.46
C GLU A 136 1.98 -1.96 -0.51
N VAL A 137 2.29 -0.68 -0.77
CA VAL A 137 1.79 0.48 0.00
C VAL A 137 0.28 0.42 0.21
N LYS A 138 -0.49 0.22 -0.87
CA LYS A 138 -1.95 0.18 -0.78
C LYS A 138 -2.40 -0.95 0.15
N THR A 139 -1.84 -2.12 -0.04
CA THR A 139 -2.11 -3.31 0.77
C THR A 139 -1.74 -3.12 2.24
N LEU A 140 -0.55 -2.59 2.53
CA LEU A 140 -0.09 -2.34 3.89
C LEU A 140 -0.97 -1.31 4.60
N ARG A 141 -1.44 -0.28 3.88
CA ARG A 141 -2.41 0.69 4.43
C ARG A 141 -3.76 0.06 4.74
N GLU A 142 -4.29 -0.73 3.83
CA GLU A 142 -5.55 -1.44 4.05
C GLU A 142 -5.46 -2.35 5.29
N LYS A 143 -4.31 -3.01 5.49
CA LYS A 143 -4.02 -3.81 6.69
C LYS A 143 -3.99 -2.98 7.95
N ILE A 144 -3.19 -1.91 7.98
CA ILE A 144 -3.08 -1.04 9.15
C ILE A 144 -4.44 -0.43 9.51
N ASN A 145 -5.22 0.02 8.52
CA ASN A 145 -6.55 0.55 8.74
C ASN A 145 -7.50 -0.47 9.37
N LEU A 146 -7.42 -1.74 8.96
CA LEU A 146 -8.20 -2.81 9.56
C LEU A 146 -7.75 -3.09 11.00
N LEU A 147 -6.45 -2.99 11.30
CA LEU A 147 -5.95 -3.16 12.66
C LEU A 147 -6.26 -1.98 13.58
N SER A 148 -6.43 -0.79 13.00
CA SER A 148 -6.79 0.42 13.71
C SER A 148 -8.30 0.65 13.80
N THR A 149 -9.14 -0.34 13.45
CA THR A 149 -10.59 -0.19 13.66
C THR A 149 -10.94 -0.28 15.13
N GLY A 150 -11.80 0.63 15.58
CA GLY A 150 -12.10 0.85 16.99
C GLY A 150 -11.14 1.88 17.56
N ASP A 151 -11.66 2.94 18.19
CA ASP A 151 -10.89 4.06 18.76
C ASP A 151 -9.97 3.64 19.93
N THR A 152 -9.65 2.36 20.05
CA THR A 152 -8.79 1.75 21.07
C THR A 152 -7.40 2.40 21.11
N ALA A 153 -6.86 2.81 19.96
CA ALA A 153 -5.59 3.53 19.91
C ALA A 153 -5.69 4.89 20.62
N VAL A 154 -6.80 5.61 20.46
CA VAL A 154 -7.04 6.91 21.11
C VAL A 154 -7.20 6.73 22.62
N VAL A 155 -7.96 5.72 23.04
CA VAL A 155 -8.12 5.39 24.46
C VAL A 155 -6.77 5.05 25.09
N TRP A 156 -5.98 4.17 24.45
CA TRP A 156 -4.66 3.79 24.95
C TRP A 156 -3.69 4.97 24.99
N MET A 157 -3.70 5.86 23.98
CA MET A 157 -2.89 7.09 24.01
C MET A 157 -3.28 8.02 25.17
N SER A 158 -4.58 8.12 25.47
CA SER A 158 -5.08 8.92 26.60
C SER A 158 -4.62 8.35 27.95
N ASP A 159 -4.70 7.04 28.12
CA ASP A 159 -4.27 6.36 29.34
C ASP A 159 -2.75 6.50 29.53
N LEU A 160 -1.96 6.23 28.48
CA LEU A 160 -0.52 6.38 28.49
C LEU A 160 -0.07 7.82 28.77
N SER A 161 -0.76 8.80 28.17
CA SER A 161 -0.50 10.22 28.45
C SER A 161 -0.77 10.57 29.90
N SER A 162 -1.84 10.02 30.48
CA SER A 162 -2.18 10.24 31.90
C SER A 162 -1.11 9.65 32.81
N ASP A 163 -0.64 8.43 32.52
CA ASP A 163 0.44 7.78 33.26
C ASP A 163 1.75 8.59 33.17
N TRP A 164 2.10 9.08 32.00
CA TRP A 164 3.29 9.92 31.81
C TRP A 164 3.19 11.25 32.57
N MET A 165 2.05 11.94 32.51
CA MET A 165 1.82 13.18 33.25
C MET A 165 1.90 12.97 34.77
N ASN A 166 1.43 11.83 35.26
CA ASN A 166 1.56 11.46 36.68
C ASN A 166 3.00 11.12 37.07
N SER A 167 3.76 10.50 36.15
CA SER A 167 5.16 10.13 36.39
C SER A 167 6.12 11.33 36.45
N GLU A 168 5.80 12.41 35.74
CA GLU A 168 6.61 13.63 35.73
C GLU A 168 5.72 14.90 35.73
N PRO A 169 5.15 15.26 36.90
CA PRO A 169 4.17 16.35 37.01
C PRO A 169 4.74 17.73 36.63
N GLU A 170 6.04 17.94 36.79
CA GLU A 170 6.70 19.20 36.40
C GLU A 170 6.73 19.40 34.87
N SER A 171 6.76 18.31 34.09
CA SER A 171 6.67 18.33 32.63
C SER A 171 5.23 18.47 32.13
N ALA A 172 4.22 18.21 32.97
CA ALA A 172 2.80 18.18 32.59
C ALA A 172 2.18 19.53 32.17
N GLY A 173 2.96 20.62 32.21
CA GLY A 173 2.59 21.95 31.70
C GLY A 173 3.24 22.35 30.37
N ILE A 174 4.13 21.52 29.80
CA ILE A 174 4.85 21.83 28.56
C ILE A 174 4.10 21.25 27.37
N LEU A 175 3.26 22.06 26.72
CA LEU A 175 2.62 21.70 25.45
C LEU A 175 3.61 21.84 24.30
N LEU A 176 4.17 20.72 23.84
CA LEU A 176 5.00 20.70 22.63
C LEU A 176 4.10 20.59 21.39
N VAL A 177 3.80 21.72 20.74
CA VAL A 177 3.07 21.72 19.46
C VAL A 177 4.05 21.43 18.33
N ASP A 178 4.14 20.18 17.90
CA ASP A 178 5.01 19.78 16.79
C ASP A 178 4.46 20.25 15.42
N GLY A 179 5.17 21.22 14.82
CA GLY A 179 5.47 21.29 13.39
C GLY A 179 4.36 21.58 12.37
N HIS A 180 3.07 21.43 12.68
CA HIS A 180 1.97 21.76 11.75
C HIS A 180 1.41 23.15 12.04
N VAL A 181 2.24 24.17 11.78
CA VAL A 181 1.80 25.57 11.86
C VAL A 181 0.84 25.85 10.69
N ARG A 182 -0.46 25.92 10.97
CA ARG A 182 -1.47 26.44 10.03
C ARG A 182 -1.64 27.93 10.31
N VAL A 183 -1.39 28.78 9.31
CA VAL A 183 -1.52 30.24 9.47
C VAL A 183 -3.00 30.58 9.70
N TYR A 184 -3.33 31.06 10.90
CA TYR A 184 -4.65 31.60 11.21
C TYR A 184 -4.73 33.06 10.76
N ASN A 185 -5.59 33.39 9.81
CA ASN A 185 -5.80 34.75 9.29
C ASN A 185 -7.18 35.34 9.62
N GLY A 186 -7.87 34.77 10.60
CA GLY A 186 -9.24 35.14 10.92
C GLY A 186 -10.20 34.95 9.73
N SER A 187 -11.41 35.48 9.84
CA SER A 187 -12.43 35.45 8.78
C SER A 187 -12.46 36.74 7.94
N GLN A 188 -11.73 37.77 8.36
CA GLN A 188 -11.81 39.11 7.77
C GLN A 188 -10.99 39.26 6.47
N THR A 189 -9.94 38.44 6.25
CA THR A 189 -9.13 38.56 5.02
C THR A 189 -8.46 37.24 4.65
N LYS A 190 -8.64 36.81 3.39
CA LYS A 190 -7.93 35.66 2.82
C LYS A 190 -6.53 36.09 2.38
N LEU A 191 -5.50 35.68 3.11
CA LEU A 191 -4.12 36.04 2.78
C LEU A 191 -3.68 35.47 1.42
N LEU A 192 -2.97 36.28 0.64
CA LEU A 192 -2.35 35.89 -0.63
C LEU A 192 -1.24 34.87 -0.40
N ARG A 193 -1.06 33.95 -1.36
CA ARG A 193 -0.13 32.80 -1.27
C ARG A 193 1.31 33.17 -0.93
N GLN A 194 1.74 34.37 -1.29
CA GLN A 194 3.07 34.92 -1.01
C GLN A 194 3.36 35.20 0.47
N TYR A 195 2.32 35.36 1.31
CA TYR A 195 2.47 35.61 2.76
C TYR A 195 2.39 34.33 3.60
N VAL A 196 2.20 33.16 2.98
CA VAL A 196 2.12 31.89 3.70
C VAL A 196 3.24 30.97 3.22
N ALA A 197 4.36 31.03 3.94
CA ALA A 197 5.59 30.31 3.56
C ALA A 197 5.41 28.79 3.45
N ARG A 198 4.45 28.20 4.18
CA ARG A 198 4.09 26.77 4.13
C ARG A 198 2.60 26.56 4.43
N ASN A 199 1.74 26.75 3.44
CA ASN A 199 0.40 26.15 3.45
C ASN A 199 0.51 24.86 2.65
N LYS A 200 0.45 23.71 3.33
CA LYS A 200 0.16 22.43 2.67
C LYS A 200 -1.35 22.26 2.55
#